data_AF-A0A2V5SXV2-F1
#
_entry.id   AF-A0A2V5SXV2-F1
#
_cell.length_a   1.000
_cell.length_b   1.000
_cell.length_c   1.000
_cell.angle_alpha   90.00
_cell.angle_beta   90.00
_cell.angle_gamma   90.00
#
_symmetry.space_group_name_H-M   'P 1'
#
loop_
_entity.id
_entity.type
_entity.pdbx_description
1 polymer ?
#
loop_
_entity_poly.entity_id
_entity_poly.type
_entity_poly.pdbx_seq_one_letter_code
_entity_poly.pdbx_strand_id
1 'polypeptide(L)' 'MRSFLDVPRDSHFPIQNLPFGVFQPKQATPRVGVAIGDLIVDLSVLEELGHFDFVEAA' A
#
# COMPACT_ATOMS: atom_id res chain seq x y z
N MET A 1 6.49 7.57 14.73
CA MET A 1 6.02 6.25 14.23
C MET A 1 7.04 5.75 13.21
N ARG A 2 7.39 4.45 13.24
CA ARG A 2 8.36 3.85 12.30
C ARG A 2 7.70 2.64 11.64
N SER A 3 7.98 2.41 10.36
CA SER A 3 7.57 1.18 9.68
C SER A 3 8.32 -0.01 10.24
N PHE A 4 7.71 -1.19 10.18
CA PHE A 4 8.40 -2.47 10.38
C PHE A 4 9.19 -2.88 9.11
N LEU A 5 8.88 -2.26 7.97
CA LEU A 5 9.66 -2.38 6.74
C LEU A 5 10.90 -1.50 6.84
N ASP A 6 12.03 -2.00 6.34
CA ASP A 6 13.24 -1.20 6.18
C ASP A 6 13.04 -0.25 5.00
N VAL A 7 12.82 1.03 5.32
CA VAL A 7 12.59 2.09 4.33
C VAL A 7 13.80 3.01 4.32
N PRO A 8 14.47 3.20 3.16
CA PRO A 8 15.60 4.12 3.05
C PRO A 8 15.24 5.52 3.55
N ARG A 9 16.19 6.19 4.23
CA ARG A 9 15.95 7.51 4.83
C ARG A 9 15.62 8.59 3.80
N ASP A 10 16.10 8.43 2.59
CA ASP A 10 15.93 9.29 1.41
C ASP A 10 14.81 8.82 0.48
N SER A 11 14.07 7.76 0.85
CA SER A 11 12.94 7.29 0.06
C SER A 11 11.88 8.38 -0.08
N HIS A 12 11.36 8.56 -1.30
CA HIS A 12 10.20 9.40 -1.57
C HIS A 12 8.90 8.78 -1.03
N PHE A 13 8.93 7.52 -0.58
CA PHE A 13 7.78 6.77 -0.09
C PHE A 13 7.97 6.34 1.38
N PRO A 14 8.17 7.29 2.31
CA PRO A 14 8.25 6.95 3.72
C PRO A 14 6.84 6.59 4.25
N ILE A 15 6.76 5.98 5.44
CA ILE A 15 5.49 5.57 6.06
C ILE A 15 4.52 6.76 6.31
N GLN A 16 5.02 7.98 6.29
CA GLN A 16 4.22 9.19 6.41
C GLN A 16 3.54 9.62 5.11
N ASN A 17 4.02 9.15 3.95
CA ASN A 17 3.51 9.57 2.64
C ASN A 17 2.43 8.62 2.12
N LEU A 18 2.69 7.31 2.13
CA LEU A 18 1.77 6.25 1.70
C LEU A 18 0.86 6.64 0.51
N PRO A 19 1.43 7.05 -0.65
CA PRO A 19 0.62 7.49 -1.78
C PRO A 19 -0.11 6.31 -2.41
N PHE A 20 -1.35 6.54 -2.80
CA PHE A 20 -2.16 5.58 -3.54
C PHE A 20 -1.84 5.63 -5.03
N GLY A 21 -1.82 4.46 -5.66
CA GLY A 21 -1.64 4.33 -7.09
C GLY A 21 -2.25 3.04 -7.63
N VAL A 22 -2.31 2.93 -8.95
CA VAL A 22 -2.66 1.68 -9.64
C VAL A 22 -1.38 1.05 -10.13
N PHE A 23 -1.15 -0.21 -9.80
CA PHE A 23 -0.01 -0.99 -10.24
C PHE A 23 -0.48 -2.28 -10.92
N GLN A 24 0.39 -2.88 -11.72
CA GLN A 24 0.09 -4.13 -12.41
C GLN A 24 1.25 -5.12 -12.20
N PRO A 25 1.05 -6.17 -11.38
CA PRO A 25 2.02 -7.26 -11.29
C PRO A 25 2.19 -7.96 -12.64
N LYS A 26 3.37 -8.56 -12.88
CA LYS A 26 3.61 -9.32 -14.12
C LYS A 26 2.58 -10.45 -14.23
N GLN A 27 1.77 -10.40 -15.30
CA GLN A 27 0.68 -11.34 -15.60
C GLN A 27 -0.55 -11.28 -14.68
N ALA A 28 -0.75 -10.20 -13.92
CA ALA A 28 -1.97 -9.99 -13.14
C ALA A 28 -2.78 -8.79 -13.68
N THR A 29 -4.02 -8.67 -13.21
CA THR A 29 -4.87 -7.50 -13.46
C THR A 29 -4.34 -6.27 -12.71
N PRO A 30 -4.54 -5.05 -13.23
CA PRO A 30 -4.24 -3.82 -12.51
C PRO A 30 -5.02 -3.76 -11.19
N ARG A 31 -4.34 -3.38 -10.10
CA ARG A 31 -4.88 -3.32 -8.74
C ARG A 31 -4.47 -2.01 -8.06
N VAL A 32 -5.23 -1.61 -7.05
CA VAL A 32 -4.89 -0.45 -6.22
C VAL A 32 -3.85 -0.85 -5.19
N GLY A 33 -2.81 -0.05 -5.07
CA GLY A 33 -1.74 -0.26 -4.10
C GLY A 33 -1.23 1.03 -3.48
N VAL A 34 -0.43 0.87 -2.44
CA VAL A 34 0.24 1.97 -1.73
C VAL A 34 1.75 1.75 -1.77
N ALA A 35 2.51 2.76 -2.18
CA ALA A 35 3.97 2.68 -2.20
C ALA A 35 4.58 2.91 -0.80
N ILE A 36 5.53 2.07 -0.41
CA ILE A 36 6.33 2.22 0.81
C ILE A 36 7.76 1.71 0.58
N GLY A 37 8.75 2.59 0.73
CA GLY A 37 10.13 2.27 0.33
C GLY A 37 10.20 1.84 -1.13
N ASP A 38 10.74 0.65 -1.36
CA ASP A 38 10.86 0.03 -2.69
C ASP A 38 9.75 -1.01 -2.96
N LEU A 39 8.71 -1.05 -2.13
CA LEU A 39 7.63 -2.01 -2.18
C LEU A 39 6.29 -1.34 -2.46
N ILE A 40 5.34 -2.15 -2.95
CA ILE A 40 3.94 -1.77 -3.11
C ILE A 40 3.09 -2.72 -2.27
N VAL A 41 2.26 -2.15 -1.39
CA VAL A 41 1.24 -2.88 -0.63
C VAL A 41 0.01 -3.02 -1.53
N ASP A 42 -0.43 -4.24 -1.79
CA ASP A 42 -1.65 -4.52 -2.55
C ASP A 42 -2.89 -4.40 -1.65
N LEU A 43 -3.74 -3.41 -1.93
CA LEU A 43 -4.93 -3.18 -1.11
C LEU A 43 -6.01 -4.23 -1.35
N SER A 44 -6.06 -4.85 -2.53
CA SER A 44 -7.05 -5.91 -2.79
C SER A 44 -6.79 -7.13 -1.91
N VAL A 45 -5.52 -7.48 -1.67
CA VAL A 45 -5.17 -8.56 -0.75
C VAL A 45 -5.54 -8.21 0.69
N LEU A 46 -5.35 -6.96 1.11
CA LEU A 46 -5.75 -6.52 2.45
C LEU A 46 -7.27 -6.57 2.65
N GLU A 47 -8.05 -6.26 1.60
CA GLU A 47 -9.49 -6.40 1.60
C GLU A 47 -9.91 -7.87 1.70
N GLU A 48 -9.34 -8.74 0.85
CA GLU A 48 -9.61 -10.18 0.86
C GLU A 48 -9.31 -10.81 2.24
N LEU A 49 -8.31 -10.29 2.95
CA LEU A 49 -7.94 -10.71 4.31
C LEU A 49 -8.77 -10.07 5.43
N GLY A 50 -9.69 -9.16 5.10
CA GLY A 50 -10.57 -8.50 6.07
C GLY A 50 -9.87 -7.47 6.95
N HIS A 51 -8.82 -6.80 6.45
CA HIS A 51 -8.09 -5.76 7.20
C HIS A 51 -8.70 -4.36 7.10
N PHE A 52 -9.82 -4.19 6.40
CA PHE A 52 -10.56 -2.93 6.34
C PHE A 52 -11.83 -3.00 7.19
N ASP A 53 -11.88 -2.15 8.20
CA ASP A 53 -13.13 -1.80 8.86
C ASP A 53 -13.78 -0.69 8.04
N PHE A 54 -14.77 -1.06 7.22
CA PHE A 54 -15.54 -0.07 6.48
C PHE A 54 -16.43 0.69 7.46
N VAL A 55 -16.13 1.98 7.65
CA VAL A 55 -17.06 2.90 8.29
C VAL A 55 -18.02 3.35 7.19
N GLU A 56 -19.32 3.07 7.35
CA GLU A 56 -20.35 3.63 6.47
C GLU A 56 -20.15 5.15 6.40
N ALA A 57 -19.95 5.66 5.18
CA ALA A 57 -19.97 7.09 4.96
C ALA A 57 -21.41 7.56 5.17
N ALA A 58 -21.65 8.31 6.25
CA ALA A 58 -22.91 8.98 6.53
C ALA A 58 -23.31 9.95 5.41
#